data_AF-A0A7V9JGN5-F1
#
_entry.id   AF-A0A7V9JGN5-F1
#
_cell.length_a   1.000
_cell.length_b   1.000
_cell.length_c   1.000
_cell.angle_alpha   90.00
_cell.angle_beta   90.00
_cell.angle_gamma   90.00
#
_symmetry.space_group_name_H-M   'P 1'
#
loop_
_entity.id
_entity.type
_entity.pdbx_description
1 polymer ?
#
loop_
_entity_poly.entity_id
_entity_poly.type
_entity_poly.pdbx_seq_one_letter_code
_entity_poly.pdbx_strand_id
1 'polypeptide(L)'
;MGQASANEAPLPAPAEASALADRPGRPHLVVVTTRALSDNESTTPGAALRTRFWHPRDRRWSENDFESLEHARRLFVEESGWLLLQEQMLDAPLAYELIFEAQRVDFARPSQEQILRDVGLTPESVNRMLEQVDRERRDQSATG
;
A
#
# COMPACT_ATOMS: atom_id res chain seq x y z
N MET A 1 -51.50 52.73 -14.51
CA MET A 1 -51.19 52.19 -13.17
C MET A 1 -50.88 50.71 -13.35
N GLY A 2 -49.59 50.36 -13.43
CA GLY A 2 -49.12 48.98 -13.64
C GLY A 2 -48.66 48.37 -12.33
N GLN A 3 -49.13 47.16 -12.04
CA GLN A 3 -48.90 46.43 -10.80
C GLN A 3 -47.43 45.99 -10.65
N ALA A 4 -46.90 46.12 -9.42
CA ALA A 4 -45.63 45.56 -9.01
C ALA A 4 -45.78 44.06 -8.76
N SER A 5 -45.02 43.23 -9.46
CA SER A 5 -44.79 41.83 -9.08
C SER A 5 -43.42 41.75 -8.42
N ALA A 6 -43.42 41.65 -7.09
CA ALA A 6 -42.24 41.29 -6.32
C ALA A 6 -41.95 39.80 -6.56
N ASN A 7 -40.89 39.50 -7.31
CA ASN A 7 -40.38 38.14 -7.45
C ASN A 7 -39.33 37.93 -6.36
N GLU A 8 -39.74 37.33 -5.24
CA GLU A 8 -38.87 36.99 -4.13
C GLU A 8 -38.09 35.71 -4.50
N ALA A 9 -36.78 35.82 -4.68
CA ALA A 9 -35.92 34.68 -5.02
C ALA A 9 -35.70 33.81 -3.77
N PRO A 10 -35.85 32.48 -3.85
CA PRO A 10 -35.62 31.60 -2.71
C PRO A 10 -34.13 31.57 -2.33
N LEU A 11 -33.85 31.77 -1.04
CA LEU A 11 -32.53 31.65 -0.45
C LEU A 11 -31.97 30.23 -0.65
N PRO A 12 -30.67 30.07 -0.96
CA PRO A 12 -30.06 28.75 -1.10
C PRO A 12 -30.06 28.02 0.25
N ALA A 13 -30.57 26.79 0.26
CA ALA A 13 -30.52 25.91 1.42
C ALA A 13 -29.06 25.69 1.87
N PRO A 14 -28.78 25.60 3.20
CA PRO A 14 -27.44 25.34 3.68
C PRO A 14 -26.98 23.98 3.17
N ALA A 15 -25.81 23.98 2.52
CA ALA A 15 -25.18 22.78 2.01
C ALA A 15 -25.04 21.76 3.15
N GLU A 16 -25.78 20.65 3.04
CA GLU A 16 -25.61 19.49 3.89
C GLU A 16 -24.14 19.13 3.89
N ALA A 17 -23.55 19.09 5.09
CA ALA A 17 -22.15 18.73 5.29
C ALA A 17 -21.90 17.44 4.53
N SER A 18 -21.19 17.56 3.40
CA SER A 18 -20.87 16.45 2.54
C SER A 18 -20.18 15.42 3.42
N ALA A 19 -20.84 14.27 3.61
CA ALA A 19 -20.18 13.07 4.06
C ALA A 19 -18.84 13.01 3.33
N LEU A 20 -17.75 12.83 4.07
CA LEU A 20 -16.45 12.50 3.50
C LEU A 20 -16.68 11.27 2.63
N ALA A 21 -16.99 11.49 1.36
CA ALA A 21 -16.99 10.47 0.36
C ALA A 21 -15.57 9.94 0.41
N ASP A 22 -15.43 8.71 0.90
CA ASP A 22 -14.26 7.89 0.70
C ASP A 22 -14.10 7.80 -0.82
N ARG A 23 -13.45 8.81 -1.40
CA ARG A 23 -13.15 8.82 -2.82
C ARG A 23 -12.19 7.66 -2.95
N PRO A 24 -12.54 6.58 -3.67
CA PRO A 24 -11.60 5.49 -3.87
C PRO A 24 -10.33 6.13 -4.42
N GLY A 25 -9.25 6.01 -3.66
CA GLY A 25 -7.96 6.58 -4.05
C GLY A 25 -7.62 6.07 -5.45
N ARG A 26 -6.90 6.88 -6.24
CA ARG A 26 -6.46 6.42 -7.56
C ARG A 26 -5.75 5.07 -7.41
N PRO A 27 -6.14 4.03 -8.18
CA PRO A 27 -5.47 2.74 -8.12
C PRO A 27 -4.00 2.90 -8.45
N HIS A 28 -3.16 2.11 -7.78
CA HIS A 28 -1.74 2.02 -8.09
C HIS A 28 -1.53 0.86 -9.05
N LEU A 29 -0.85 1.12 -10.16
CA LEU A 29 -0.46 0.08 -11.10
C LEU A 29 0.91 -0.48 -10.70
N VAL A 30 1.00 -1.80 -10.59
CA VAL A 30 2.26 -2.52 -10.38
C VAL A 30 2.56 -3.31 -11.64
N VAL A 31 3.74 -3.08 -12.20
CA VAL A 31 4.26 -3.83 -13.34
C VAL A 31 5.26 -4.85 -12.83
N VAL A 32 4.99 -6.12 -13.07
CA VAL A 32 5.86 -7.24 -12.74
C VAL A 32 6.39 -7.82 -14.04
N THR A 33 7.71 -7.86 -14.20
CA THR A 33 8.35 -8.54 -15.33
C THR A 33 8.91 -9.87 -14.87
N THR A 34 8.80 -10.90 -15.71
CA THR A 34 9.39 -12.21 -15.46
C THR A 34 10.56 -12.47 -16.40
N ARG A 35 11.49 -13.32 -15.95
CA ARG A 35 12.51 -13.93 -16.80
C ARG A 35 12.74 -15.37 -16.38
N ALA A 36 13.20 -16.20 -17.31
CA ALA A 36 13.73 -17.51 -16.97
C ALA A 36 14.94 -17.40 -16.02
N LEU A 37 15.03 -18.33 -15.08
CA LEU A 37 16.21 -18.55 -14.26
C LEU A 37 17.08 -19.64 -14.86
N SER A 38 18.39 -19.41 -14.84
CA SER A 38 19.37 -20.47 -15.10
C SER A 38 19.59 -21.30 -13.84
N ASP A 39 19.99 -22.57 -13.99
CA ASP A 39 20.22 -23.51 -12.87
C ASP A 39 21.19 -22.96 -11.79
N ASN A 40 22.11 -22.09 -12.19
CA ASN A 40 23.12 -21.47 -11.31
C ASN A 40 22.70 -20.11 -10.69
N GLU A 41 21.50 -19.61 -10.99
CA GLU A 41 21.01 -18.30 -10.53
C GLU A 41 19.93 -18.39 -9.44
N SER A 42 19.33 -19.57 -9.29
CA SER A 42 18.19 -19.76 -8.40
C SER A 42 18.64 -19.97 -6.97
N THR A 43 18.09 -19.18 -6.05
CA THR A 43 18.29 -19.37 -4.61
C THR A 43 17.26 -20.33 -4.01
N THR A 44 16.20 -20.62 -4.77
CA THR A 44 15.08 -21.47 -4.36
C THR A 44 15.09 -22.78 -5.16
N PRO A 45 15.14 -23.94 -4.50
CA PRO A 45 15.08 -25.23 -5.18
C PRO A 45 13.81 -25.34 -6.05
N GLY A 46 13.97 -25.69 -7.32
CA GLY A 46 12.85 -25.88 -8.25
C GLY A 46 12.25 -24.58 -8.82
N ALA A 47 12.80 -23.40 -8.50
CA ALA A 47 12.36 -22.18 -9.17
C ALA A 47 12.88 -22.09 -10.60
N ALA A 48 11.98 -21.78 -11.53
CA ALA A 48 12.25 -21.71 -12.98
C ALA A 48 12.15 -20.29 -13.53
N LEU A 49 11.53 -19.35 -12.80
CA LEU A 49 11.46 -17.95 -13.18
C LEU A 49 11.80 -17.02 -12.02
N ARG A 50 12.29 -15.83 -12.36
CA ARG A 50 12.42 -14.69 -11.45
C ARG A 50 11.49 -13.59 -11.90
N THR A 51 10.77 -13.04 -10.95
CA THR A 51 9.99 -11.82 -11.13
C THR A 51 10.79 -10.62 -10.65
N ARG A 52 10.50 -9.45 -11.21
CA ARG A 52 11.02 -8.17 -10.74
C ARG A 52 9.96 -7.10 -10.82
N PHE A 53 9.82 -6.31 -9.78
CA PHE A 53 8.87 -5.20 -9.73
C PHE A 53 9.34 -4.09 -8.77
N TRP A 54 8.80 -2.88 -8.95
CA TRP A 54 9.03 -1.78 -8.03
C TRP A 54 8.00 -1.82 -6.90
N HIS A 55 8.46 -1.98 -5.65
CA HIS A 55 7.58 -2.02 -4.49
C HIS A 55 7.25 -0.58 -4.03
N PRO A 56 6.01 -0.09 -4.13
CA PRO A 56 5.69 1.31 -3.86
C PRO A 56 5.85 1.70 -2.39
N ARG A 57 5.53 0.78 -1.46
CA ARG A 57 5.70 0.95 0.00
C ARG A 57 7.17 1.16 0.39
N ASP A 58 8.03 0.24 -0.03
CA ASP A 58 9.46 0.24 0.32
C ASP A 58 10.31 1.15 -0.58
N ARG A 59 9.74 1.62 -1.70
CA ARG A 59 10.43 2.43 -2.72
C ARG A 59 11.74 1.78 -3.17
N ARG A 60 11.69 0.48 -3.45
CA ARG A 60 12.83 -0.31 -3.92
C ARG A 60 12.40 -1.34 -4.94
N TRP A 61 13.37 -1.81 -5.72
CA TRP A 61 13.19 -3.00 -6.54
C TRP A 61 13.12 -4.25 -5.65
N SER A 62 12.17 -5.12 -5.95
CA SER A 62 12.04 -6.44 -5.35
C SER A 62 12.16 -7.49 -6.44
N GLU A 63 12.78 -8.62 -6.11
CA GLU A 63 12.93 -9.78 -6.97
C GLU A 63 12.53 -11.03 -6.19
N ASN A 64 11.73 -11.90 -6.81
CA ASN A 64 11.27 -13.16 -6.19
C ASN A 64 11.40 -14.32 -7.19
N ASP A 65 11.80 -15.49 -6.70
CA ASP A 65 11.97 -16.72 -7.47
C ASP A 65 10.70 -17.60 -7.35
N PHE A 66 10.18 -18.10 -8.47
CA PHE A 66 8.98 -18.93 -8.52
C PHE A 66 9.16 -20.16 -9.42
N GLU A 67 8.39 -21.21 -9.15
CA GLU A 67 8.38 -22.45 -9.94
C GLU A 67 7.72 -22.28 -11.31
N SER A 68 6.68 -21.43 -11.40
CA SER A 68 5.88 -21.23 -12.61
C SER A 68 5.19 -19.87 -12.62
N LEU A 69 4.81 -19.40 -13.81
CA LEU A 69 4.06 -18.16 -13.96
C LEU A 69 2.74 -18.22 -13.19
N GLU A 70 2.06 -19.36 -13.21
CA GLU A 70 0.80 -19.59 -12.51
C GLU A 70 0.99 -19.45 -10.99
N HIS A 71 2.06 -20.02 -10.44
CA HIS A 71 2.38 -19.88 -9.02
C HIS A 71 2.64 -18.41 -8.65
N ALA A 72 3.43 -17.69 -9.46
CA ALA A 72 3.70 -16.26 -9.23
C ALA A 72 2.41 -15.43 -9.25
N ARG A 73 1.55 -15.62 -10.26
CA ARG A 73 0.27 -14.91 -10.38
C ARG A 73 -0.62 -15.15 -9.16
N ARG A 74 -0.73 -16.41 -8.75
CA ARG A 74 -1.55 -16.79 -7.60
C ARG A 74 -1.09 -16.07 -6.34
N LEU A 75 0.21 -16.04 -6.05
CA LEU A 75 0.73 -15.37 -4.85
C LEU A 75 0.55 -13.85 -4.89
N PHE A 76 0.74 -13.19 -6.04
CA PHE A 76 0.45 -11.75 -6.14
C PHE A 76 -1.02 -11.41 -5.91
N VAL A 77 -1.94 -12.28 -6.33
CA VAL A 77 -3.38 -12.07 -6.11
C VAL A 77 -3.77 -12.42 -4.67
N GLU A 78 -3.35 -13.58 -4.17
CA GLU A 78 -3.78 -14.10 -2.87
C GLU A 78 -3.07 -13.42 -1.70
N GLU A 79 -1.75 -13.23 -1.75
CA GLU A 79 -1.00 -12.65 -0.63
C GLU A 79 -0.98 -11.12 -0.66
N SER A 80 -0.82 -10.53 -1.85
CA SER A 80 -0.78 -9.06 -1.97
C SER A 80 -2.17 -8.44 -2.18
N GLY A 81 -3.20 -9.24 -2.47
CA GLY A 81 -4.56 -8.75 -2.73
C GLY A 81 -4.70 -7.97 -4.04
N TRP A 82 -3.72 -8.08 -4.96
CA TRP A 82 -3.71 -7.31 -6.20
C TRP A 82 -4.60 -7.94 -7.26
N LEU A 83 -5.17 -7.11 -8.13
CA LEU A 83 -6.03 -7.53 -9.23
C LEU A 83 -5.24 -7.53 -10.54
N LEU A 84 -5.13 -8.68 -11.21
CA LEU A 84 -4.46 -8.76 -12.51
C LEU A 84 -5.32 -8.08 -13.59
N LEU A 85 -4.79 -7.03 -14.20
CA LEU A 85 -5.45 -6.30 -15.29
C LEU A 85 -5.02 -6.80 -16.67
N GLN A 86 -3.73 -7.07 -16.84
CA GLN A 86 -3.16 -7.47 -18.12
C GLN A 86 -2.01 -8.46 -17.92
N GLU A 87 -1.93 -9.43 -18.82
CA GLU A 87 -0.80 -10.35 -18.97
C GLU A 87 -0.37 -10.35 -20.44
N GLN A 88 0.91 -10.12 -20.67
CA GLN A 88 1.51 -10.10 -22.00
C GLN A 88 2.79 -10.93 -22.02
N MET A 89 2.90 -11.83 -22.99
CA MET A 89 4.17 -12.52 -23.26
C MET A 89 5.13 -11.61 -24.01
N LEU A 90 6.40 -11.62 -23.62
CA LEU A 90 7.49 -10.86 -24.23
C LEU A 90 8.32 -11.74 -25.16
N ASP A 91 9.24 -11.12 -25.90
CA ASP A 91 10.12 -11.78 -26.89
C ASP A 91 11.32 -12.50 -26.22
N ALA A 92 11.06 -13.30 -25.18
CA ALA A 92 12.06 -14.12 -24.51
C ALA A 92 11.42 -15.31 -23.77
N PRO A 93 12.18 -16.41 -23.54
CA PRO A 93 11.67 -17.57 -22.81
C PRO A 93 11.19 -17.21 -21.40
N LEU A 94 9.96 -17.62 -21.07
CA LEU A 94 9.31 -17.36 -19.78
C LEU A 94 9.30 -15.87 -19.38
N ALA A 95 9.39 -14.96 -20.36
CA ALA A 95 9.33 -13.54 -20.13
C ALA A 95 7.90 -13.03 -20.36
N TYR A 96 7.33 -12.45 -19.31
CA TYR A 96 5.98 -11.91 -19.27
C TYR A 96 6.02 -10.55 -18.59
N GLU A 97 5.14 -9.67 -19.04
CA GLU A 97 4.74 -8.46 -18.33
C GLU A 97 3.34 -8.70 -17.74
N LEU A 98 3.24 -8.54 -16.42
CA LEU A 98 1.98 -8.62 -15.69
C LEU A 98 1.69 -7.23 -15.10
N ILE A 99 0.51 -6.70 -15.40
CA ILE A 99 0.05 -5.41 -14.87
C ILE A 99 -1.04 -5.69 -13.86
N PHE A 100 -0.81 -5.25 -12.63
CA PHE A 100 -1.76 -5.38 -11.54
C PHE A 100 -2.28 -4.03 -11.09
N GLU A 101 -3.56 -4.00 -10.72
CA GLU A 101 -4.14 -2.95 -9.90
C GLU A 101 -3.97 -3.32 -8.43
N ALA A 102 -3.52 -2.36 -7.63
CA ALA A 102 -3.35 -2.51 -6.21
C ALA A 102 -3.86 -1.28 -5.48
N GLN A 103 -4.41 -1.48 -4.28
CA GLN A 103 -5.05 -0.42 -3.52
C GLN A 103 -4.00 0.43 -2.81
N ARG A 104 -4.36 1.68 -2.50
CA ARG A 104 -3.46 2.58 -1.76
C ARG A 104 -3.08 2.02 -0.38
N VAL A 105 -3.96 1.21 0.22
CA VAL A 105 -3.74 0.60 1.54
C VAL A 105 -2.57 -0.38 1.50
N ASP A 106 -2.37 -1.09 0.38
CA ASP A 106 -1.31 -2.09 0.21
C ASP A 106 0.08 -1.45 0.23
N PHE A 107 0.15 -0.14 -0.04
CA PHE A 107 1.40 0.60 -0.15
C PHE A 107 1.57 1.75 0.83
N ALA A 108 0.53 2.07 1.59
CA ALA A 108 0.63 3.08 2.62
C ALA A 108 1.55 2.56 3.72
N ARG A 109 2.57 3.34 4.09
CA ARG A 109 3.22 3.13 5.39
C ARG A 109 2.13 3.36 6.45
N PRO A 110 1.84 2.40 7.33
CA PRO A 110 0.86 2.63 8.38
C PRO A 110 1.30 3.85 9.18
N SER A 111 0.37 4.78 9.43
CA SER A 111 0.66 5.95 10.25
C SER A 111 1.03 5.49 11.65
N GLN A 112 1.83 6.30 12.37
CA GLN A 112 2.17 6.00 13.76
C GLN A 112 0.90 5.74 14.59
N GLU A 113 -0.15 6.53 14.41
CA GLU A 113 -1.44 6.34 15.08
C GLU A 113 -2.15 5.03 14.72
N GLN A 114 -2.00 4.54 13.48
CA GLN A 114 -2.54 3.24 13.07
C GLN A 114 -1.76 2.10 13.74
N ILE A 115 -0.42 2.18 13.72
CA ILE A 115 0.46 1.21 14.38
C ILE A 115 0.11 1.12 15.88
N LEU A 116 -0.02 2.27 16.53
CA LEU A 116 -0.35 2.36 17.95
C LEU A 116 -1.72 1.75 18.26
N ARG A 117 -2.75 2.04 17.44
CA ARG A 117 -4.06 1.42 17.57
C ARG A 117 -4.02 -0.10 17.45
N ASP A 118 -3.29 -0.64 16.48
CA ASP A 118 -3.16 -2.09 16.25
C ASP A 118 -2.51 -2.82 17.45
N VAL A 119 -1.55 -2.19 18.14
CA VAL A 119 -0.93 -2.76 19.36
C VAL A 119 -1.67 -2.41 20.65
N GLY A 120 -2.85 -1.79 20.55
CA GLY A 120 -3.66 -1.40 21.71
C GLY A 120 -3.06 -0.25 22.54
N LEU A 121 -2.16 0.55 21.95
CA LEU A 121 -1.52 1.69 22.60
C LEU A 121 -2.08 3.01 22.09
N THR A 122 -2.07 4.01 22.96
CA THR A 122 -2.34 5.40 22.57
C THR A 122 -1.03 6.19 22.44
N PRO A 123 -0.99 7.25 21.62
CA PRO A 123 0.18 8.14 21.54
C PRO A 123 0.60 8.69 22.91
N GLU A 124 -0.37 8.98 23.76
CA GLU A 124 -0.15 9.45 25.13
C GLU A 124 0.50 8.37 26.02
N SER A 125 0.09 7.11 25.88
CA SER A 125 0.68 5.99 26.63
C SER A 125 2.14 5.75 26.24
N VAL A 126 2.46 5.88 24.94
CA VAL A 126 3.85 5.76 24.45
C VAL A 126 4.71 6.92 24.94
N ASN A 127 4.20 8.16 24.91
CA ASN A 127 4.93 9.30 25.47
C ASN A 127 5.23 9.11 26.96
N ARG A 128 4.27 8.66 27.77
CA ARG A 128 4.53 8.37 29.19
C ARG A 128 5.59 7.28 29.39
N MET A 129 5.58 6.22 28.58
CA MET A 129 6.61 5.18 28.64
C MET A 129 7.99 5.72 28.27
N LEU A 130 8.09 6.55 27.24
CA LEU A 130 9.36 7.18 26.82
C LEU A 130 9.92 8.11 27.90
N GLU A 131 9.06 8.92 28.53
CA GLU A 131 9.45 9.80 29.64
C GLU A 131 9.91 9.02 30.87
N GLN A 132 9.29 7.85 31.14
CA GLN A 132 9.69 6.98 32.24
C GLN A 132 11.06 6.35 31.99
N VAL A 133 11.30 5.80 30.79
CA VAL A 133 12.59 5.20 30.41
C VAL A 133 13.72 6.22 30.42
N ASP A 134 13.48 7.46 29.98
CA ASP A 134 14.48 8.52 30.02
C ASP A 134 14.85 8.90 31.47
N ARG A 135 13.85 8.96 32.35
CA ARG A 135 14.05 9.20 33.79
C ARG A 135 14.87 8.08 34.44
N GLU A 136 14.54 6.82 34.15
CA GLU A 136 15.25 5.66 34.67
C GLU A 136 16.71 5.58 34.18
N ARG A 137 16.99 5.98 32.93
CA ARG A 137 18.37 6.07 32.41
C ARG A 137 19.18 7.19 33.06
N ARG A 138 18.58 8.35 33.33
CA ARG A 138 19.28 9.44 34.02
C ARG A 138 19.62 9.07 35.46
N ASP A 139 18.71 8.40 36.17
CA ASP A 139 18.93 7.96 37.56
C ASP A 139 20.06 6.91 37.65
N GLN A 140 20.12 5.99 36.68
CA GLN A 140 21.20 5.01 36.56
C GLN A 140 22.56 5.64 36.19
N SER A 141 22.55 6.77 35.50
CA SER A 141 23.77 7.51 35.11
C SER A 141 24.29 8.43 36.22
N ALA A 142 23.47 8.73 37.24
CA ALA A 142 23.84 9.58 38.37
C ALA A 142 24.38 8.79 39.58
N THR A 143 24.30 7.45 39.52
CA THR A 143 24.70 6.53 40.61
C THR A 143 25.97 5.73 40.28
N GLY A 144 26.64 6.02 39.16
CA GLY A 144 27.94 5.44 38.77
C GLY A 144 29.04 6.49 38.74
#